data_AF-A0A0M3IT01-F1
#
_entry.id   AF-A0A0M3IT01-F1
#
_cell.length_a   1.000
_cell.length_b   1.000
_cell.length_c   1.000
_cell.angle_alpha   90.00
_cell.angle_beta   90.00
_cell.angle_gamma   90.00
#
_symmetry.space_group_name_H-M   'P 1'
#
loop_
_entity.id
_entity.type
_entity.pdbx_description
1 polymer ?
#
loop_
_entity_poly.entity_id
_entity_poly.type
_entity_poly.pdbx_seq_one_letter_code
_entity_poly.pdbx_strand_id
1 'polypeptide(L)'
;MGKVALEPEKKRKKTKRRKRRKVSTSSSESDEWSGVEGEVRSAEGDVPFWTYSLQEMCVKTEFHRPEIFRSMSAKEFTMEYIRQSGLREPLLISDPPALLGMK
;
A
#
# COMPACT_ATOMS: atom_id res chain seq x y z
N MET A 1 -44.40 -55.33 -40.36
CA MET A 1 -45.10 -54.05 -40.64
C MET A 1 -44.61 -53.04 -39.58
N GLY A 2 -43.51 -52.32 -39.74
CA GLY A 2 -43.31 -51.17 -40.65
C GLY A 2 -44.16 -50.00 -40.14
N LYS A 3 -43.66 -48.85 -39.64
CA LYS A 3 -42.55 -48.02 -40.13
C LYS A 3 -41.91 -47.20 -38.98
N VAL A 4 -40.60 -47.05 -39.08
CA VAL A 4 -39.77 -46.01 -38.43
C VAL A 4 -39.86 -44.73 -39.25
N ALA A 5 -39.95 -43.57 -38.60
CA ALA A 5 -39.69 -42.25 -39.19
C ALA A 5 -39.06 -41.37 -38.10
N LEU A 6 -37.73 -41.22 -38.10
CA LEU A 6 -36.96 -40.15 -38.76
C LEU A 6 -37.01 -38.83 -38.00
N GLU A 7 -35.97 -38.63 -37.18
CA GLU A 7 -35.41 -37.34 -36.79
C GLU A 7 -35.11 -36.46 -38.01
N PRO A 8 -35.25 -35.13 -37.87
CA PRO A 8 -34.29 -34.24 -38.49
C PRO A 8 -33.70 -33.21 -37.52
N GLU A 9 -32.39 -33.34 -37.36
CA GLU A 9 -31.32 -32.33 -37.31
C GLU A 9 -31.52 -30.97 -36.59
N LYS A 10 -30.66 -30.79 -35.59
CA LYS A 10 -29.72 -29.66 -35.38
C LYS A 10 -30.23 -28.26 -35.72
N LYS A 11 -30.58 -27.50 -34.68
CA LYS A 11 -30.31 -26.04 -34.65
C LYS A 11 -29.66 -25.64 -33.33
N ARG A 12 -28.33 -25.56 -33.33
CA ARG A 12 -27.52 -24.85 -32.34
C ARG A 12 -27.96 -23.39 -32.33
N LYS A 13 -28.78 -22.97 -31.36
CA LYS A 13 -29.11 -21.55 -31.16
C LYS A 13 -27.99 -20.89 -30.36
N LYS A 14 -27.33 -19.94 -31.03
CA LYS A 14 -26.20 -19.12 -30.59
C LYS A 14 -26.39 -18.54 -29.20
N THR A 15 -25.33 -18.62 -28.41
CA THR A 15 -25.07 -17.91 -27.15
C THR A 15 -25.34 -16.40 -27.29
N LYS A 16 -26.44 -15.91 -26.71
CA LYS A 16 -26.56 -14.47 -26.42
C LYS A 16 -25.79 -14.17 -25.13
N ARG A 17 -24.50 -13.90 -25.30
CA ARG A 17 -23.61 -13.33 -24.29
C ARG A 17 -24.24 -12.01 -23.82
N ARG A 18 -24.86 -11.98 -22.63
CA ARG A 18 -25.29 -10.73 -21.98
C ARG A 18 -24.05 -9.84 -21.91
N LYS A 19 -24.07 -8.70 -22.61
CA LYS A 19 -23.10 -7.61 -22.43
C LYS A 19 -23.14 -7.25 -20.94
N ARG A 20 -22.15 -7.72 -20.17
CA ARG A 20 -21.80 -7.11 -18.89
C ARG A 20 -21.52 -5.65 -19.20
N ARG A 21 -22.41 -4.75 -18.79
CA ARG A 21 -22.08 -3.33 -18.67
C ARG A 21 -20.91 -3.28 -17.70
N LYS A 22 -19.72 -3.04 -18.22
CA LYS A 22 -18.61 -2.54 -17.40
C LYS A 22 -19.07 -1.17 -16.95
N VAL A 23 -19.60 -1.08 -15.73
CA VAL A 23 -19.61 0.19 -15.01
C VAL A 23 -18.14 0.42 -14.70
N SER A 24 -17.56 1.37 -15.42
CA SER A 24 -16.25 1.92 -15.14
C SER A 24 -16.32 2.53 -13.75
N THR A 25 -15.95 1.78 -12.72
CA THR A 25 -15.38 2.41 -11.53
C THR A 25 -13.94 2.73 -11.90
N SER A 26 -13.77 3.92 -12.48
CA SER A 26 -12.50 4.65 -12.40
C SER A 26 -12.28 4.92 -10.91
N SER A 27 -11.67 3.97 -10.21
CA SER A 27 -11.00 4.31 -8.96
C SER A 27 -9.75 5.07 -9.37
N SER A 28 -9.94 6.39 -9.37
CA SER A 28 -8.90 7.39 -9.39
C SER A 28 -7.74 6.90 -8.55
N GLU A 29 -6.59 6.75 -9.20
CA GLU A 29 -5.30 6.98 -8.57
C GLU A 29 -5.42 8.22 -7.68
N SER A 30 -5.37 8.02 -6.37
CA SER A 30 -5.17 9.11 -5.42
C SER A 30 -3.68 9.43 -5.41
N ASP A 31 -3.21 10.00 -6.51
CA ASP A 31 -1.98 10.81 -6.56
C ASP A 31 -2.31 12.22 -6.04
N GLU A 32 -2.85 12.31 -4.82
CA GLU A 32 -3.26 13.58 -4.21
C GLU A 32 -2.24 14.05 -3.17
N TRP A 33 -0.97 14.04 -3.57
CA TRP A 33 0.10 14.81 -2.92
C TRP A 33 0.81 15.77 -3.89
N SER A 34 0.24 16.00 -5.07
CA SER A 34 0.75 16.93 -6.08
C SER A 34 -0.17 18.14 -6.21
N GLY A 35 -0.29 18.93 -5.14
CA GLY A 35 -1.26 20.04 -5.13
C GLY A 35 -1.10 21.10 -4.05
N VAL A 36 0.06 21.24 -3.42
CA VAL A 36 0.42 22.49 -2.73
C VAL A 36 1.56 23.13 -3.52
N GLU A 37 1.21 23.60 -4.72
CA GLU A 37 1.83 24.79 -5.29
C GLU A 37 1.28 25.99 -4.50
N GLY A 38 1.56 26.01 -3.19
CA GLY A 38 1.43 27.21 -2.41
C GLY A 38 2.52 28.12 -2.92
N GLU A 39 2.15 29.10 -3.74
CA GLU A 39 2.98 30.26 -4.02
C GLU A 39 3.37 30.87 -2.66
N VAL A 40 4.50 30.41 -2.12
CA VAL A 40 5.16 31.06 -1.00
C VAL A 40 5.65 32.36 -1.59
N ARG A 41 4.79 33.39 -1.53
CA ARG A 41 5.25 34.77 -1.66
C ARG A 41 6.36 34.89 -0.63
N SER A 42 7.61 34.87 -1.08
CA SER A 42 8.75 35.25 -0.26
C SER A 42 8.45 36.65 0.24
N ALA A 43 7.90 36.73 1.44
CA ALA A 43 7.89 37.97 2.19
C ALA A 43 9.37 38.34 2.33
N GLU A 44 9.75 39.51 1.81
CA GLU A 44 11.12 40.02 1.93
C GLU A 44 11.61 39.84 3.37
N GLY A 45 12.59 38.96 3.53
CA GLY A 45 13.12 38.54 4.82
C GLY A 45 13.47 37.06 4.77
N ASP A 46 14.71 36.75 4.39
CA ASP A 46 15.36 35.44 4.48
C ASP A 46 15.46 34.96 5.95
N VAL A 47 14.31 34.75 6.59
CA VAL A 47 14.26 34.09 7.88
C VAL A 47 14.06 32.61 7.58
N PRO A 48 15.02 31.74 7.96
CA PRO A 48 14.83 30.32 7.78
C PRO A 48 13.58 29.89 8.57
N PHE A 49 12.69 29.14 7.92
CA PHE A 49 11.48 28.56 8.51
C PHE A 49 11.77 27.77 9.80
N TRP A 50 13.00 27.28 9.95
CA TRP A 50 13.51 26.65 11.15
C TRP A 50 14.62 27.51 11.78
N THR A 51 14.56 27.70 13.09
CA THR A 51 15.63 28.36 13.87
C THR A 51 16.83 27.44 14.14
N TYR A 52 16.76 26.18 13.72
CA TYR A 52 17.79 25.16 13.92
C TYR A 52 18.23 24.57 12.58
N SER A 53 19.53 24.27 12.46
CA SER A 53 20.07 23.54 11.31
C SER A 53 19.76 22.05 11.45
N LEU A 54 19.00 21.48 10.51
CA LEU A 54 18.72 20.04 10.49
C LEU A 54 20.00 19.21 10.33
N GLN A 55 20.96 19.70 9.56
CA GLN A 55 22.24 19.03 9.37
C GLN A 55 23.03 18.93 10.69
N GLU A 56 23.00 19.99 11.50
CA GLU A 56 23.59 19.97 12.84
C GLU A 56 22.85 19.00 13.75
N MET A 57 21.51 18.97 13.72
CA MET A 57 20.72 18.08 14.56
C MET A 57 20.96 16.59 14.25
N CYS A 58 21.18 16.22 12.98
CA CYS A 58 21.46 14.83 12.59
C CYS A 58 22.77 14.26 13.15
N VAL A 59 23.75 15.12 13.48
CA VAL A 59 25.07 14.67 14.00
C VAL A 59 25.15 14.74 15.53
N LYS A 60 24.14 15.28 16.21
CA LYS A 60 24.13 15.36 17.66
C LYS A 60 23.93 13.97 18.28
N THR A 61 24.87 13.59 19.13
CA THR A 61 24.85 12.30 19.84
C THR A 61 23.73 12.20 20.87
N GLU A 62 23.11 13.33 21.28
CA GLU A 62 21.98 13.37 22.21
C GLU A 62 20.73 12.61 21.72
N PHE A 63 20.61 12.43 20.40
CA PHE A 63 19.55 11.66 19.75
C PHE A 63 19.92 10.20 19.49
N HIS A 64 21.16 9.79 19.76
CA HIS A 64 21.58 8.40 19.61
C HIS A 64 21.07 7.57 20.79
N ARG A 65 19.87 7.00 20.65
CA ARG A 65 19.20 6.21 21.68
C ARG A 65 18.87 4.81 21.14
N PRO A 66 19.85 3.89 21.08
CA PRO A 66 19.66 2.55 20.51
C PRO A 66 18.63 1.72 21.28
N GLU A 67 18.38 2.05 22.55
CA GLU A 67 17.47 1.33 23.45
C GLU A 67 15.98 1.57 23.13
N ILE A 68 15.65 2.56 22.30
CA ILE A 68 14.25 2.87 21.96
C ILE A 68 13.64 1.79 21.05
N PHE A 69 14.47 1.16 20.20
CA PHE A 69 14.00 0.25 19.19
C PHE A 69 14.35 -1.18 19.56
N ARG A 70 13.39 -2.07 19.39
CA ARG A 70 13.65 -3.50 19.43
C ARG A 70 13.97 -4.01 18.04
N SER A 71 15.19 -4.50 17.86
CA SER A 71 15.60 -5.17 16.64
C SER A 71 15.07 -6.60 16.60
N MET A 72 14.48 -7.02 15.49
CA MET A 72 14.00 -8.40 15.29
C MET A 72 13.92 -8.79 13.81
N SER A 73 13.88 -10.10 13.56
CA SER A 73 13.65 -10.63 12.20
C SER A 73 12.15 -10.64 11.84
N ALA A 74 11.85 -10.66 10.54
CA ALA A 74 10.50 -10.81 10.01
C ALA A 74 9.85 -12.14 10.44
N LYS A 75 10.66 -13.20 10.65
CA LYS A 75 10.15 -14.50 11.13
C LYS A 75 9.65 -14.44 12.58
N GLU A 76 10.24 -13.58 13.39
CA GLU A 76 9.84 -13.38 14.79
C GLU A 76 8.57 -12.50 14.90
N PHE A 77 8.31 -11.68 13.88
CA PHE A 77 7.14 -10.82 13.81
C PHE A 77 5.87 -11.62 13.52
N THR A 78 5.33 -12.24 14.57
CA THR A 78 4.19 -13.17 14.53
C THR A 78 2.96 -12.60 15.26
N MET A 79 1.79 -13.20 15.03
CA MET A 79 0.59 -12.85 15.79
C MET A 79 0.75 -13.15 17.29
N GLU A 80 1.43 -14.23 17.64
CA GLU A 80 1.78 -14.56 19.03
C GLU A 80 2.64 -13.45 19.66
N TYR A 81 3.65 -12.96 18.95
CA TYR A 81 4.45 -11.82 19.39
C TYR A 81 3.61 -10.57 19.64
N ILE A 82 2.67 -10.24 18.73
CA ILE A 82 1.77 -9.09 18.88
C ILE A 82 0.89 -9.24 20.12
N ARG A 83 0.33 -10.44 20.36
CA ARG A 83 -0.51 -10.70 21.55
C ARG A 83 0.27 -10.56 22.86
N GLN A 84 1.53 -10.99 22.89
CA GLN A 84 2.36 -10.94 24.09
C GLN A 84 2.92 -9.53 24.37
N SER A 85 3.45 -8.87 23.34
CA SER A 85 4.10 -7.56 23.47
C SER A 85 3.11 -6.40 23.47
N GLY A 86 1.94 -6.56 22.84
CA GLY A 86 1.00 -5.49 22.59
C GLY A 86 1.55 -4.36 21.70
N LEU A 87 2.67 -4.59 20.99
CA LEU A 87 3.35 -3.58 20.17
C LEU A 87 3.65 -2.27 20.91
N ARG A 88 4.06 -2.36 22.17
CA ARG A 88 4.37 -1.18 23.01
C ARG A 88 5.67 -0.49 22.62
N GLU A 89 6.60 -1.23 22.01
CA GLU A 89 7.92 -0.76 21.64
C GLU A 89 8.00 -0.57 20.11
N PRO A 90 8.71 0.47 19.64
CA PRO A 90 9.09 0.60 18.25
C PRO A 90 9.94 -0.60 17.78
N LEU A 91 9.64 -1.11 16.58
CA LEU A 91 10.35 -2.25 16.00
C LEU A 91 11.26 -1.80 14.86
N LEU A 92 12.46 -2.35 14.83
CA LEU A 92 13.38 -2.24 13.71
C LEU A 92 13.53 -3.62 13.08
N ILE A 93 13.00 -3.79 11.88
CA ILE A 93 13.09 -5.04 11.12
C ILE A 93 14.00 -4.79 9.93
N SER A 94 15.19 -5.41 9.95
CA SER A 94 16.19 -5.27 8.88
C SER A 94 15.89 -6.15 7.66
N ASP A 95 14.97 -7.10 7.80
CA ASP A 95 14.58 -8.00 6.72
C ASP A 95 13.85 -7.25 5.59
N PRO A 96 13.98 -7.72 4.34
CA PRO A 96 13.27 -7.13 3.21
C PRO A 96 11.75 -7.10 3.43
N PRO A 97 11.04 -6.03 2.99
CA PRO A 97 9.59 -5.92 3.14
C PRO A 97 8.81 -7.11 2.59
N ALA A 98 9.33 -7.76 1.54
CA ALA A 98 8.74 -8.97 0.97
C ALA A 98 8.61 -10.12 1.99
N LEU A 99 9.52 -10.24 2.96
CA LEU A 99 9.45 -11.26 4.01
C LEU A 99 8.38 -10.96 5.06
N LEU A 100 7.94 -9.71 5.15
CA LEU A 100 6.79 -9.27 5.96
C LEU A 100 5.46 -9.35 5.17
N GLY A 101 5.50 -9.82 3.92
CA GLY A 101 4.32 -9.83 3.05
C GLY A 101 3.91 -8.45 2.53
N MET A 102 4.81 -7.47 2.61
CA MET A 102 4.60 -6.13 2.05
C MET A 102 4.92 -6.15 0.56
N LYS A 103 4.21 -5.30 -0.19
CA LYS A 103 4.45 -5.09 -1.63
C LYS A 103 5.53 -4.05 -1.87
#